data_AF-A0A916QWA4-F1
#
_entry.id   AF-A0A916QWA4-F1
#
_cell.length_a   1.000
_cell.length_b   1.000
_cell.length_c   1.000
_cell.angle_alpha   90.00
_cell.angle_beta   90.00
_cell.angle_gamma   90.00
#
_symmetry.space_group_name_H-M   'P 1'
#
loop_
_entity.id
_entity.type
_entity.pdbx_description
1 polymer ?
#
loop_
_entity_poly.entity_id
_entity_poly.type
_entity_poly.pdbx_seq_one_letter_code
_entity_poly.pdbx_strand_id
1 'polypeptide(L)'
;MRMKRLLVTLVWFGGAAFAIAQTDHTGHTGHTDGMAHSSDQKSGSNSTALLSEPGQGAFAALSEVVHVLEADPNTDWTKVDLTGLRAHLLDMDRLVTDTIVAETSLANGLHAVATGDADTIAALQRMVPAHAAELARDEHWTIRVDQTDSGVELRVTADDPATIARIKGLGFFGLMASKDHHRAHHLRMALGQDAHKH
;
A
#
# COMPACT_ATOMS: atom_id res chain seq x y z
N MET A 1 -52.15 -10.52 -56.38
CA MET A 1 -51.46 -10.75 -57.67
C MET A 1 -49.99 -10.40 -57.47
N ARG A 2 -49.07 -11.36 -57.66
CA ARG A 2 -47.61 -11.21 -57.47
C ARG A 2 -47.01 -10.27 -58.52
N MET A 3 -46.06 -9.41 -58.14
CA MET A 3 -44.85 -9.23 -58.95
C MET A 3 -43.68 -8.72 -58.09
N LYS A 4 -42.58 -9.49 -58.12
CA LYS A 4 -41.28 -9.24 -57.49
C LYS A 4 -40.54 -8.09 -58.17
N ARG A 5 -39.71 -7.33 -57.41
CA ARG A 5 -38.45 -6.77 -57.90
C ARG A 5 -37.34 -6.90 -56.83
N LEU A 6 -36.15 -7.24 -57.33
CA LEU A 6 -34.91 -7.71 -56.69
C LEU A 6 -34.13 -6.57 -55.98
N LEU A 7 -33.49 -6.86 -54.83
CA LEU A 7 -32.02 -6.97 -54.58
C LEU A 7 -31.30 -5.60 -54.58
N VAL A 8 -30.50 -5.20 -53.58
CA VAL A 8 -29.07 -5.56 -53.40
C VAL A 8 -28.64 -5.24 -51.97
N THR A 9 -28.04 -6.22 -51.29
CA THR A 9 -27.26 -6.08 -50.06
C THR A 9 -25.80 -5.79 -50.41
N LEU A 10 -25.26 -4.68 -49.93
CA LEU A 10 -23.83 -4.36 -50.04
C LEU A 10 -23.15 -4.67 -48.70
N VAL A 11 -22.36 -5.75 -48.67
CA VAL A 11 -21.50 -6.11 -47.54
C VAL A 11 -20.16 -5.40 -47.73
N TRP A 12 -19.77 -4.55 -46.77
CA TRP A 12 -18.48 -3.86 -46.77
C TRP A 12 -17.47 -4.71 -45.99
N PHE A 13 -16.51 -5.33 -46.69
CA PHE A 13 -15.34 -5.94 -46.08
C PHE A 13 -14.29 -4.85 -45.83
N GLY A 14 -14.17 -4.39 -44.59
CA GLY A 14 -13.07 -3.52 -44.15
C GLY A 14 -11.85 -4.37 -43.82
N GLY A 15 -10.81 -4.30 -44.66
CA GLY A 15 -9.50 -4.87 -44.36
C GLY A 15 -8.75 -3.98 -43.37
N ALA A 16 -8.41 -4.51 -42.19
CA ALA A 16 -7.50 -3.85 -41.27
C ALA A 16 -6.05 -4.23 -41.64
N ALA A 17 -5.25 -3.24 -42.04
CA ALA A 17 -3.82 -3.38 -42.18
C ALA A 17 -3.17 -3.41 -40.79
N PHE A 18 -2.43 -4.47 -40.48
CA PHE A 18 -1.59 -4.52 -39.29
C PHE A 18 -0.29 -3.75 -39.57
N ALA A 19 -0.12 -2.60 -38.92
CA ALA A 19 1.16 -1.90 -38.85
C ALA A 19 1.94 -2.46 -37.65
N ILE A 20 3.10 -3.04 -37.91
CA ILE A 20 4.04 -3.50 -36.87
C ILE A 20 4.99 -2.34 -36.60
N ALA A 21 4.86 -1.68 -35.44
CA ALA A 21 5.81 -0.67 -35.01
C ALA A 21 7.02 -1.39 -34.37
N GLN A 22 8.16 -1.36 -35.07
CA GLN A 22 9.46 -1.70 -34.47
C GLN A 22 9.97 -0.46 -33.73
N THR A 23 10.12 -0.55 -32.41
CA THR A 23 10.88 0.44 -31.64
C THR A 23 12.30 -0.07 -31.47
N ASP A 24 13.23 0.51 -32.23
CA ASP A 24 14.67 0.48 -31.96
C ASP A 24 14.96 1.34 -30.71
N HIS A 25 15.77 0.83 -29.78
CA HIS A 25 16.32 1.61 -28.67
C HIS A 25 17.84 1.67 -28.85
N THR A 26 18.30 2.73 -29.50
CA THR A 26 19.69 3.16 -29.49
C THR A 26 20.00 3.86 -28.17
N GLY A 27 21.20 3.62 -27.65
CA GLY A 27 21.57 3.90 -26.27
C GLY A 27 21.69 5.37 -25.87
N HIS A 28 21.73 5.58 -24.55
CA HIS A 28 22.29 6.76 -23.94
C HIS A 28 23.33 6.36 -22.90
N THR A 29 24.55 6.82 -23.14
CA THR A 29 25.70 6.77 -22.26
C THR A 29 25.62 7.86 -21.19
N GLY A 30 25.84 7.47 -19.94
CA GLY A 30 26.61 8.22 -18.93
C GLY A 30 25.93 9.38 -18.21
N HIS A 31 25.72 9.24 -16.90
CA HIS A 31 26.30 10.13 -15.88
C HIS A 31 26.38 9.38 -14.54
N THR A 32 27.56 9.46 -13.93
CA THR A 32 27.98 8.88 -12.66
C THR A 32 27.62 9.82 -11.51
N ASP A 33 27.20 9.27 -10.35
CA ASP A 33 27.82 9.60 -9.06
C ASP A 33 27.32 8.70 -7.91
N GLY A 34 28.30 8.02 -7.27
CA GLY A 34 28.38 7.75 -5.83
C GLY A 34 27.35 6.86 -5.14
N MET A 35 27.66 5.56 -4.98
CA MET A 35 27.80 4.91 -3.67
C MET A 35 28.54 3.57 -3.87
N ALA A 36 29.76 3.49 -3.36
CA ALA A 36 30.62 2.32 -3.43
C ALA A 36 30.36 1.40 -2.23
N HIS A 37 30.06 0.13 -2.50
CA HIS A 37 30.32 -0.97 -1.57
C HIS A 37 31.25 -1.96 -2.27
N SER A 38 32.48 -2.06 -1.77
CA SER A 38 33.55 -2.86 -2.34
C SER A 38 33.34 -4.36 -2.09
N SER A 39 33.39 -5.11 -3.19
CA SER A 39 34.06 -6.40 -3.40
C SER A 39 34.09 -7.44 -2.28
N ASP A 40 33.43 -8.58 -2.49
CA ASP A 40 34.13 -9.85 -2.77
C ASP A 40 33.15 -10.95 -3.23
N GLN A 41 33.35 -11.48 -4.44
CA GLN A 41 33.45 -12.92 -4.75
C GLN A 41 33.37 -13.19 -6.26
N LYS A 42 34.44 -13.78 -6.79
CA LYS A 42 34.46 -14.50 -8.07
C LYS A 42 34.18 -15.98 -7.79
N SER A 43 33.20 -16.58 -8.45
CA SER A 43 33.36 -17.77 -9.32
C SER A 43 31.98 -18.28 -9.73
N GLY A 44 31.78 -18.53 -11.03
CA GLY A 44 30.49 -18.84 -11.62
C GLY A 44 29.91 -20.20 -11.26
N SER A 45 28.58 -20.24 -11.14
CA SER A 45 27.71 -21.35 -11.55
C SER A 45 26.25 -20.89 -11.45
N ASN A 46 25.52 -20.96 -12.55
CA ASN A 46 24.07 -20.77 -12.70
C ASN A 46 23.45 -19.49 -12.13
N SER A 47 23.51 -18.41 -12.91
CA SER A 47 22.68 -17.21 -12.75
C SER A 47 21.22 -17.49 -13.13
N THR A 48 20.55 -18.38 -12.39
CA THR A 48 19.08 -18.43 -12.28
C THR A 48 18.59 -17.74 -11.00
N ALA A 49 19.49 -17.13 -10.23
CA ALA A 49 19.20 -16.32 -9.07
C ALA A 49 19.53 -14.87 -9.39
N LEU A 50 18.50 -14.10 -9.79
CA LEU A 50 18.33 -12.65 -9.61
C LEU A 50 17.05 -12.24 -10.37
N LEU A 51 15.94 -12.90 -10.07
CA LEU A 51 14.62 -12.34 -10.38
C LEU A 51 14.14 -11.64 -9.12
N SER A 52 14.29 -10.32 -9.08
CA SER A 52 13.72 -9.46 -8.03
C SER A 52 12.46 -8.77 -8.56
N GLU A 53 11.45 -9.55 -8.90
CA GLU A 53 10.09 -9.02 -9.00
C GLU A 53 9.36 -9.42 -7.72
N PRO A 54 9.49 -8.65 -6.62
CA PRO A 54 8.80 -8.99 -5.37
C PRO A 54 7.26 -8.90 -5.51
N GLY A 55 6.73 -8.57 -6.69
CA GLY A 55 5.31 -8.36 -6.94
C GLY A 55 4.80 -7.07 -6.30
N GLN A 56 3.50 -6.81 -6.46
CA GLN A 56 2.76 -5.72 -5.80
C GLN A 56 3.07 -5.67 -4.29
N GLY A 57 3.03 -4.48 -3.67
CA GLY A 57 3.53 -4.26 -2.29
C GLY A 57 3.03 -5.24 -1.22
N ALA A 58 1.76 -5.66 -1.28
CA ALA A 58 1.21 -6.68 -0.37
C ALA A 58 1.82 -8.07 -0.62
N PHE A 59 2.00 -8.47 -1.88
CA PHE A 59 2.63 -9.74 -2.21
C PHE A 59 4.12 -9.74 -1.83
N ALA A 60 4.81 -8.61 -2.03
CA ALA A 60 6.18 -8.42 -1.59
C ALA A 60 6.33 -8.62 -0.07
N ALA A 61 5.44 -8.01 0.72
CA ALA A 61 5.42 -8.17 2.18
C ALA A 61 5.16 -9.62 2.61
N LEU A 62 4.21 -10.31 1.95
CA LEU A 62 3.97 -11.73 2.20
C LEU A 62 5.19 -12.59 1.86
N SER A 63 5.82 -12.36 0.71
CA SER A 63 7.01 -13.10 0.29
C SER A 63 8.18 -12.89 1.24
N GLU A 64 8.40 -11.65 1.72
CA GLU A 64 9.42 -11.34 2.71
C GLU A 64 9.18 -12.10 4.02
N VAL A 65 7.95 -12.07 4.53
CA VAL A 65 7.58 -12.79 5.76
C VAL A 65 7.75 -14.30 5.60
N VAL A 66 7.30 -14.89 4.49
CA VAL A 66 7.49 -16.33 4.23
C VAL A 66 8.98 -16.69 4.21
N HIS A 67 9.82 -15.86 3.58
CA HIS A 67 11.27 -16.07 3.57
C HIS A 67 11.87 -16.06 4.98
N VAL A 68 11.44 -15.14 5.84
CA VAL A 68 11.88 -15.07 7.25
C VAL A 68 11.43 -16.31 8.03
N LEU A 69 10.18 -16.75 7.87
CA LEU A 69 9.63 -17.91 8.57
C LEU A 69 10.33 -19.23 8.14
N GLU A 70 10.60 -19.41 6.85
CA GLU A 70 11.32 -20.59 6.31
C GLU A 70 12.78 -20.63 6.75
N ALA A 71 13.41 -19.47 6.96
CA ALA A 71 14.82 -19.38 7.37
C ALA A 71 15.04 -19.67 8.87
N ASP A 72 14.01 -19.52 9.72
CA ASP A 72 14.11 -19.84 11.15
C ASP A 72 13.73 -21.31 11.42
N PRO A 73 14.69 -22.18 11.81
CA PRO A 73 14.40 -23.58 12.10
C PRO A 73 13.51 -23.78 13.33
N ASN A 74 13.26 -22.73 14.13
CA ASN A 74 12.39 -22.77 15.30
C ASN A 74 10.97 -22.24 15.02
N THR A 75 10.64 -21.89 13.77
CA THR A 75 9.29 -21.46 13.41
C THR A 75 8.27 -22.53 13.81
N ASP A 76 7.35 -22.15 14.69
CA ASP A 76 6.21 -22.97 15.06
C ASP A 76 5.11 -22.82 13.99
N TRP A 77 5.19 -23.65 12.96
CA TRP A 77 4.25 -23.66 11.83
C TRP A 77 2.79 -23.87 12.24
N THR A 78 2.51 -24.36 13.45
CA THR A 78 1.13 -24.52 13.95
C THR A 78 0.49 -23.20 14.38
N LYS A 79 1.29 -22.14 14.56
CA LYS A 79 0.84 -20.79 14.96
C LYS A 79 0.87 -19.77 13.85
N VAL A 80 1.46 -20.11 12.69
CA VAL A 80 1.60 -19.19 11.58
C VAL A 80 0.23 -18.79 11.03
N ASP A 81 -0.01 -17.48 10.87
CA ASP A 81 -1.25 -16.92 10.32
C ASP A 81 -0.97 -15.92 9.17
N LEU A 82 -0.73 -16.48 7.98
CA LEU A 82 -0.59 -15.68 6.76
C LEU A 82 -1.95 -15.15 6.24
N THR A 83 -3.06 -15.71 6.69
CA THR A 83 -4.40 -15.23 6.31
C THR A 83 -4.71 -13.92 7.04
N GLY A 84 -4.41 -13.85 8.34
CA GLY A 84 -4.47 -12.64 9.14
C GLY A 84 -3.55 -11.55 8.61
N LEU A 85 -2.29 -11.89 8.27
CA LEU A 85 -1.39 -10.93 7.63
C LEU A 85 -1.94 -10.42 6.29
N ARG A 86 -2.48 -11.29 5.44
CA ARG A 86 -3.11 -10.86 4.18
C ARG A 86 -4.29 -9.92 4.43
N ALA A 87 -5.13 -10.19 5.42
CA ALA A 87 -6.25 -9.32 5.78
C ALA A 87 -5.77 -7.94 6.21
N HIS A 88 -4.70 -7.86 7.00
CA HIS A 88 -4.08 -6.59 7.38
C HIS A 88 -3.53 -5.81 6.18
N LEU A 89 -2.85 -6.48 5.26
CA LEU A 89 -2.32 -5.84 4.05
C LEU A 89 -3.43 -5.28 3.15
N LEU A 90 -4.60 -5.95 3.12
CA LEU A 90 -5.78 -5.45 2.43
C LEU A 90 -6.35 -4.20 3.13
N ASP A 91 -6.35 -4.17 4.47
CA ASP A 91 -6.77 -2.98 5.22
C ASP A 91 -5.84 -1.80 4.97
N MET A 92 -4.52 -2.04 4.90
CA MET A 92 -3.53 -1.01 4.54
C MET A 92 -3.77 -0.47 3.13
N ASP A 93 -4.03 -1.35 2.16
CA ASP A 93 -4.31 -0.94 0.78
C ASP A 93 -5.55 -0.05 0.72
N ARG A 94 -6.68 -0.52 1.28
CA ARG A 94 -7.95 0.23 1.35
C ARG A 94 -7.83 1.57 2.07
N LEU A 95 -7.03 1.62 3.13
CA LEU A 95 -6.77 2.86 3.85
C LEU A 95 -6.17 3.92 2.92
N VAL A 96 -5.36 3.52 1.94
CA VAL A 96 -4.70 4.44 1.00
C VAL A 96 -5.52 4.67 -0.27
N THR A 97 -6.16 3.63 -0.80
CA THR A 97 -6.78 3.67 -2.14
C THR A 97 -8.25 4.09 -2.12
N ASP A 98 -9.00 3.67 -1.10
CA ASP A 98 -10.47 3.76 -1.09
C ASP A 98 -11.02 4.75 -0.05
N THR A 99 -10.16 5.25 0.85
CA THR A 99 -10.57 6.18 1.91
C THR A 99 -10.88 7.57 1.35
N ILE A 100 -12.05 8.09 1.71
CA ILE A 100 -12.46 9.47 1.46
C ILE A 100 -12.27 10.27 2.74
N VAL A 101 -11.47 11.34 2.68
CA VAL A 101 -11.18 12.18 3.84
C VAL A 101 -11.65 13.61 3.62
N ALA A 102 -12.42 14.13 4.58
CA ALA A 102 -12.71 15.56 4.71
C ALA A 102 -11.81 16.15 5.79
N GLU A 103 -10.85 17.01 5.39
CA GLU A 103 -9.92 17.66 6.31
C GLU A 103 -10.29 19.11 6.59
N THR A 104 -10.23 19.49 7.87
CA THR A 104 -10.37 20.87 8.34
C THR A 104 -9.10 21.27 9.06
N SER A 105 -8.40 22.27 8.52
CA SER A 105 -7.25 22.87 9.20
C SER A 105 -7.72 23.62 10.44
N LEU A 106 -7.13 23.32 11.60
CA LEU A 106 -7.37 24.03 12.86
C LEU A 106 -6.26 25.06 13.07
N ALA A 107 -6.48 26.06 13.94
CA ALA A 107 -5.41 26.99 14.31
C ALA A 107 -4.18 26.25 14.87
N ASN A 108 -4.42 25.23 15.70
CA ASN A 108 -3.41 24.44 16.41
C ASN A 108 -3.22 23.00 15.87
N GLY A 109 -3.66 22.70 14.64
CA GLY A 109 -3.49 21.35 14.08
C GLY A 109 -4.45 20.99 12.95
N LEU A 110 -4.98 19.77 12.99
CA LEU A 110 -5.81 19.16 11.97
C LEU A 110 -7.00 18.41 12.60
N HIS A 111 -8.16 18.51 11.95
CA HIS A 111 -9.29 17.62 12.16
C HIS A 111 -9.60 16.92 10.83
N ALA A 112 -9.71 15.59 10.83
CA ALA A 112 -10.00 14.78 9.65
C ALA A 112 -11.17 13.84 9.95
N VAL A 113 -12.14 13.79 9.05
CA VAL A 113 -13.22 12.81 9.05
C VAL A 113 -13.00 11.88 7.88
N ALA A 114 -12.75 10.61 8.15
CA ALA A 114 -12.44 9.59 7.14
C ALA A 114 -13.60 8.58 7.03
N THR A 115 -13.98 8.26 5.80
CA THR A 115 -15.10 7.37 5.45
C THR A 115 -14.78 6.60 4.16
N GLY A 116 -15.71 5.75 3.70
CA GLY A 116 -15.60 4.97 2.48
C GLY A 116 -16.80 4.04 2.31
N ASP A 117 -16.63 2.96 1.55
CA ASP A 117 -17.61 1.88 1.55
C ASP A 117 -17.54 1.06 2.87
N ALA A 118 -18.41 0.05 3.00
CA ALA A 118 -18.48 -0.74 4.23
C ALA A 118 -17.15 -1.43 4.59
N ASP A 119 -16.39 -1.86 3.59
CA ASP A 119 -15.13 -2.55 3.75
C ASP A 119 -14.01 -1.58 4.13
N THR A 120 -13.99 -0.39 3.52
CA THR A 120 -13.09 0.71 3.89
C THR A 120 -13.38 1.21 5.31
N ILE A 121 -14.66 1.38 5.68
CA ILE A 121 -15.05 1.79 7.05
C ILE A 121 -14.54 0.78 8.08
N ALA A 122 -14.70 -0.51 7.82
CA ALA A 122 -14.20 -1.56 8.71
C ALA A 122 -12.66 -1.53 8.83
N ALA A 123 -11.95 -1.29 7.72
CA ALA A 123 -10.50 -1.12 7.73
C ALA A 123 -10.07 0.12 8.55
N LEU A 124 -10.72 1.26 8.34
CA LEU A 124 -10.47 2.49 9.11
C LEU A 124 -10.67 2.29 10.61
N GLN A 125 -11.74 1.61 11.00
CA GLN A 125 -12.06 1.32 12.40
C GLN A 125 -11.05 0.37 13.06
N ARG A 126 -10.40 -0.53 12.31
CA ARG A 126 -9.30 -1.36 12.83
C ARG A 126 -7.96 -0.62 12.88
N MET A 127 -7.65 0.12 11.82
CA MET A 127 -6.31 0.68 11.59
C MET A 127 -6.07 2.02 12.28
N VAL A 128 -7.00 2.96 12.17
CA VAL A 128 -6.78 4.35 12.61
C VAL A 128 -6.57 4.45 14.13
N PRO A 129 -7.36 3.78 15.00
CA PRO A 129 -7.09 3.80 16.44
C PRO A 129 -5.72 3.22 16.80
N ALA A 130 -5.30 2.14 16.13
CA ALA A 130 -4.00 1.50 16.36
C ALA A 130 -2.85 2.43 15.97
N HIS A 131 -2.90 3.03 14.78
CA HIS A 131 -1.91 3.99 14.32
C HIS A 131 -1.88 5.25 15.19
N ALA A 132 -3.04 5.74 15.63
CA ALA A 132 -3.14 6.87 16.53
C ALA A 132 -2.47 6.59 17.89
N ALA A 133 -2.62 5.39 18.45
CA ALA A 133 -1.94 4.99 19.67
C ALA A 133 -0.41 4.99 19.52
N GLU A 134 0.10 4.59 18.36
CA GLU A 134 1.53 4.64 18.04
C GLU A 134 2.05 6.06 17.84
N LEU A 135 1.28 6.91 17.17
CA LEU A 135 1.61 8.32 17.01
C LEU A 135 1.57 9.06 18.36
N ALA A 136 0.65 8.70 19.26
CA ALA A 136 0.50 9.31 20.59
C ALA A 136 1.68 9.04 21.53
N ARG A 137 2.63 8.16 21.16
CA ARG A 137 3.92 8.00 21.87
C ARG A 137 4.86 9.19 21.69
N ASP A 138 4.59 10.06 20.72
CA ASP A 138 5.31 11.31 20.51
C ASP A 138 4.64 12.43 21.32
N GLU A 139 5.36 12.99 22.29
CA GLU A 139 4.84 14.00 23.22
C GLU A 139 4.66 15.40 22.58
N HIS A 140 5.14 15.61 21.36
CA HIS A 140 5.04 16.92 20.69
C HIS A 140 3.62 17.27 20.20
N TRP A 141 2.71 16.29 20.18
CA TRP A 141 1.32 16.50 19.78
C TRP A 141 0.35 15.73 20.68
N THR A 142 -0.92 16.09 20.59
CA THR A 142 -2.04 15.36 21.18
C THR A 142 -2.90 14.79 20.08
N ILE A 143 -3.29 13.53 20.22
CA ILE A 143 -4.12 12.81 19.26
C ILE A 143 -5.39 12.33 19.93
N ARG A 144 -6.52 12.47 19.23
CA ARG A 144 -7.80 11.86 19.59
C ARG A 144 -8.39 11.18 18.37
N VAL A 145 -8.98 10.00 18.60
CA VAL A 145 -9.70 9.25 17.59
C VAL A 145 -11.06 8.86 18.15
N ASP A 146 -12.10 9.10 17.36
CA ASP A 146 -13.46 8.66 17.64
C ASP A 146 -13.93 7.77 16.48
N GLN A 147 -14.42 6.58 16.79
CA GLN A 147 -15.02 5.69 15.79
C GLN A 147 -16.51 6.03 15.66
N THR A 148 -17.01 6.10 14.43
CA THR A 148 -18.41 6.35 14.12
C THR A 148 -18.97 5.24 13.23
N ASP A 149 -20.29 5.13 13.13
CA ASP A 149 -20.94 4.15 12.23
C ASP A 149 -20.54 4.37 10.76
N SER A 150 -20.15 5.60 10.41
CA SER A 150 -19.75 6.00 9.05
C SER A 150 -18.24 6.05 8.82
N GLY A 151 -17.40 5.68 9.80
CA GLY A 151 -15.95 5.75 9.66
C GLY A 151 -15.24 6.16 10.95
N VAL A 152 -14.32 7.13 10.85
CA VAL A 152 -13.52 7.59 11.99
C VAL A 152 -13.26 9.10 11.91
N GLU A 153 -13.19 9.74 13.07
CA GLU A 153 -12.72 11.12 13.23
C GLU A 153 -11.35 11.11 13.90
N LEU A 154 -10.40 11.84 13.33
CA LEU A 154 -9.05 12.02 13.86
C LEU A 154 -8.82 13.50 14.12
N ARG A 155 -8.38 13.83 15.34
CA ARG A 155 -7.90 15.16 15.69
C ARG A 155 -6.47 15.10 16.18
N VAL A 156 -5.60 15.90 15.58
CA VAL A 156 -4.19 16.04 15.98
C VAL A 156 -3.88 17.51 16.21
N THR A 157 -3.38 17.84 17.40
CA THR A 157 -3.09 19.23 17.80
C THR A 157 -1.75 19.35 18.48
N ALA A 158 -1.12 20.52 18.40
CA ALA A 158 0.12 20.86 19.09
C ALA A 158 0.15 22.35 19.46
N ASP A 159 1.04 22.73 20.36
CA ASP A 159 1.26 24.13 20.75
C ASP A 159 2.42 24.79 19.99
N ASP A 160 3.42 24.00 19.60
CA ASP A 160 4.59 24.48 18.86
C ASP A 160 4.25 24.79 17.38
N PRO A 161 4.55 26.00 16.86
CA PRO A 161 4.24 26.38 15.47
C PRO A 161 4.85 25.46 14.41
N ALA A 162 6.07 24.95 14.60
CA ALA A 162 6.70 24.06 13.65
C ALA A 162 6.00 22.69 13.61
N THR A 163 5.58 22.19 14.78
CA THR A 163 4.80 20.96 14.91
C THR A 163 3.40 21.12 14.31
N ILE A 164 2.74 22.26 14.52
CA ILE A 164 1.46 22.58 13.86
C ILE A 164 1.62 22.55 12.34
N ALA A 165 2.68 23.18 11.81
CA ALA A 165 2.97 23.17 10.37
C ALA A 165 3.23 21.74 9.86
N ARG A 166 3.94 20.92 10.64
CA ARG A 166 4.19 19.50 10.32
C ARG A 166 2.90 18.69 10.29
N ILE A 167 2.01 18.83 11.29
CA ILE A 167 0.70 18.14 11.32
C ILE A 167 -0.10 18.45 10.05
N LYS A 168 -0.17 19.75 9.68
CA LYS A 168 -0.90 20.19 8.48
C LYS A 168 -0.25 19.72 7.18
N GLY A 169 1.09 19.69 7.13
CA GLY A 169 1.83 19.21 5.96
C GLY A 169 1.72 17.71 5.74
N LEU A 170 1.58 16.93 6.81
CA LEU A 170 1.35 15.48 6.73
C LEU A 170 -0.08 15.15 6.28
N GLY A 171 -1.08 15.87 6.77
CA GLY A 171 -2.48 15.49 6.57
C GLY A 171 -2.80 14.11 7.15
N PHE A 172 -3.99 13.60 6.89
CA PHE A 172 -4.45 12.29 7.38
C PHE A 172 -3.55 11.16 6.90
N PHE A 173 -3.32 11.04 5.59
CA PHE A 173 -2.55 9.93 5.02
C PHE A 173 -1.08 9.98 5.45
N GLY A 174 -0.46 11.16 5.51
CA GLY A 174 0.90 11.31 6.00
C GLY A 174 1.01 10.94 7.48
N LEU A 175 0.04 11.32 8.32
CA LEU A 175 -0.02 10.90 9.71
C LEU A 175 -0.14 9.38 9.82
N MET A 176 -1.02 8.74 9.05
CA MET A 176 -1.16 7.27 9.04
C MET A 176 0.13 6.56 8.58
N ALA A 177 0.93 7.17 7.71
CA ALA A 177 2.20 6.62 7.22
C ALA A 177 3.44 7.01 8.06
N SER A 178 3.31 7.82 9.12
CA SER A 178 4.45 8.46 9.79
C SER A 178 5.30 7.57 10.70
N LYS A 179 4.94 6.31 10.94
CA LYS A 179 5.69 5.40 11.83
C LYS A 179 6.11 4.12 11.10
N ASP A 180 7.42 3.88 11.00
CA ASP A 180 8.00 2.70 10.34
C ASP A 180 8.02 1.45 11.26
N HIS A 181 6.85 0.96 11.66
CA HIS A 181 6.72 -0.26 12.49
C HIS A 181 6.04 -1.42 11.76
N HIS A 182 5.69 -1.24 10.48
CA HIS A 182 4.93 -2.22 9.72
C HIS A 182 5.67 -3.54 9.52
N ARG A 183 6.97 -3.55 9.24
CA ARG A 183 7.71 -4.82 9.04
C ARG A 183 7.70 -5.71 10.28
N ALA A 184 8.02 -5.13 11.44
CA ALA A 184 7.99 -5.86 12.71
C ALA A 184 6.56 -6.26 13.11
N HIS A 185 5.57 -5.43 12.77
CA HIS A 185 4.16 -5.76 12.94
C HIS A 185 3.71 -6.93 12.05
N HIS A 186 4.05 -6.92 10.76
CA HIS A 186 3.73 -7.98 9.81
C HIS A 186 4.29 -9.33 10.27
N LEU A 187 5.53 -9.35 10.76
CA LEU A 187 6.12 -10.58 11.28
C LEU A 187 5.39 -11.08 12.53
N ARG A 188 5.05 -10.20 13.49
CA ARG A 188 4.26 -10.59 14.67
C ARG A 188 2.88 -11.10 14.30
N MET A 189 2.21 -10.48 13.33
CA MET A 189 0.93 -10.97 12.79
C MET A 189 1.07 -12.36 12.18
N ALA A 190 2.08 -12.55 11.33
CA ALA A 190 2.34 -13.84 10.69
C ALA A 190 2.69 -14.94 11.68
N LEU A 191 3.27 -14.60 12.84
CA LEU A 191 3.52 -15.52 13.95
C LEU A 191 2.29 -15.78 14.83
N GLY A 192 1.14 -15.18 14.51
CA GLY A 192 -0.11 -15.30 15.29
C GLY A 192 -0.10 -14.51 16.60
N GLN A 193 0.76 -13.49 16.74
CA GLN A 193 1.03 -12.79 17.99
C GLN A 193 0.34 -11.42 18.10
N ASP A 194 -0.41 -10.99 17.08
CA ASP A 194 -1.01 -9.66 17.06
C ASP A 194 -2.52 -9.65 17.33
N ALA A 195 -2.95 -8.62 18.06
CA ALA A 195 -4.26 -8.55 18.70
C ALA A 195 -5.29 -7.69 17.97
N HIS A 196 -4.94 -7.07 16.82
CA HIS A 196 -5.93 -6.48 15.94
C HIS A 196 -6.73 -7.63 15.32
N LYS A 197 -7.86 -7.98 15.95
CA LYS A 197 -8.76 -9.00 15.40
C LYS A 197 -9.29 -8.49 14.06
N HIS A 198 -8.85 -9.11 12.98
CA HIS A 198 -9.42 -8.99 11.64
C HIS A 198 -10.58 -9.97 11.47
#